data_AF-A0A257A504-F1
#
_entry.id   AF-A0A257A504-F1
#
_cell.length_a   1.000
_cell.length_b   1.000
_cell.length_c   1.000
_cell.angle_alpha   90.00
_cell.angle_beta   90.00
_cell.angle_gamma   90.00
#
_symmetry.space_group_name_H-M   'P 1'
#
loop_
_entity.id
_entity.type
_entity.pdbx_description
1 polymer ?
#
loop_
_entity_poly.entity_id
_entity_poly.type
_entity_poly.pdbx_seq_one_letter_code
_entity_poly.pdbx_strand_id
1 'polypeptide(L)'
;MSKIINSLQIVRKATVNGEVALISSGPLKLGGFHRSRVGCLTFEYLKPPNAKLKEATLEIAMTTTTDPSHVRWRLWFNSFPLTREFKPQTTIELKEEYFNKALFDVTPILYARETEEIKLAIKYDGPGEAEVNHANLVLVFEAKEAKSSYTYFSGALIIPPNRSSRFNVPLGVIDEFSGELKAIALTKSKYSSATISINGAKVFSLNTLSSLEEIQVENIMVRQNNEVEVRHEISKENAIKEPLNISTFILASTKILRPYIKIKNVKVVSKEKEPKLIIKLINTGISCPDKLWLLLIDTGIIVNRLKLPCLKPGEEREIELPFKTQLKVRQHLLSLRTVWTKLSRVYSEEVRLTKIITS
;
A
#
# COMPACT_ATOMS: atom_id res chain seq x y z
N MET A 1 23.23 6.01 17.27
CA MET A 1 22.61 7.33 17.52
C MET A 1 21.73 7.17 18.76
N SER A 2 21.77 8.09 19.74
CA SER A 2 21.09 7.88 21.05
C SER A 2 19.80 8.69 21.24
N LYS A 3 19.53 9.67 20.37
CA LYS A 3 18.38 10.57 20.47
C LYS A 3 17.30 10.19 19.46
N ILE A 4 16.04 10.34 19.87
CA ILE A 4 14.90 10.29 18.94
C ILE A 4 14.89 11.59 18.13
N ILE A 5 14.73 11.48 16.82
CA ILE A 5 14.58 12.64 15.93
C ILE A 5 13.19 12.54 15.32
N ASN A 6 12.38 13.60 15.47
CA ASN A 6 11.08 13.70 14.84
C ASN A 6 11.05 14.94 13.95
N SER A 7 11.17 14.74 12.64
CA SER A 7 11.00 15.78 11.62
C SER A 7 9.75 15.57 10.78
N LEU A 8 8.83 14.68 11.20
CA LEU A 8 7.56 14.51 10.51
C LEU A 8 6.78 15.83 10.55
N GLN A 9 6.42 16.32 9.38
CA GLN A 9 5.60 17.52 9.22
C GLN A 9 4.30 17.17 8.52
N ILE A 10 3.21 17.83 8.90
CA ILE A 10 1.94 17.72 8.20
C ILE A 10 2.12 18.34 6.82
N VAL A 11 2.08 17.50 5.79
CA VAL A 11 2.04 17.96 4.39
C VAL A 11 0.63 18.36 4.02
N ARG A 12 -0.37 17.58 4.48
CA ARG A 12 -1.78 17.84 4.18
C ARG A 12 -2.67 17.32 5.29
N LYS A 13 -3.70 18.11 5.62
CA LYS A 13 -4.87 17.70 6.39
C LYS A 13 -6.11 18.12 5.62
N ALA A 14 -6.97 17.17 5.28
CA ALA A 14 -8.14 17.47 4.46
C ALA A 14 -9.30 16.50 4.71
N THR A 15 -10.49 16.91 4.28
CA THR A 15 -11.66 16.04 4.14
C THR A 15 -12.09 16.07 2.68
N VAL A 16 -12.30 14.89 2.10
CA VAL A 16 -12.62 14.71 0.68
C VAL A 16 -13.77 13.73 0.50
N ASN A 17 -14.60 13.97 -0.51
CA ASN A 17 -15.60 13.01 -0.99
C ASN A 17 -14.90 12.02 -1.92
N GLY A 18 -14.13 11.13 -1.32
CA GLY A 18 -13.40 10.07 -2.01
C GLY A 18 -12.43 9.38 -1.05
N GLU A 19 -11.25 8.99 -1.54
CA GLU A 19 -10.26 8.26 -0.74
C GLU A 19 -8.84 8.81 -0.87
N VAL A 20 -8.00 8.45 0.09
CA VAL A 20 -6.54 8.64 0.04
C VAL A 20 -5.85 7.28 -0.10
N ALA A 21 -5.00 7.14 -1.10
CA ALA A 21 -4.19 5.96 -1.38
C ALA A 21 -2.69 6.29 -1.24
N LEU A 22 -1.92 5.27 -0.86
CA LEU A 22 -0.46 5.30 -0.81
C LEU A 22 0.04 4.16 -1.71
N ILE A 23 0.95 4.47 -2.62
CA ILE A 23 1.60 3.48 -3.49
C ILE A 23 3.09 3.69 -3.37
N SER A 24 3.84 2.62 -3.07
CA SER A 24 5.28 2.70 -2.81
C SER A 24 6.06 1.95 -3.89
N SER A 25 7.27 2.42 -4.18
CA SER A 25 8.23 1.73 -5.04
C SER A 25 9.65 1.90 -4.49
N GLY A 26 10.49 0.89 -4.68
CA GLY A 26 11.89 0.90 -4.23
C GLY A 26 12.26 -0.37 -3.45
N PRO A 27 13.48 -0.43 -2.90
CA PRO A 27 14.55 0.57 -2.99
C PRO A 27 15.27 0.57 -4.36
N LEU A 28 16.06 1.62 -4.64
CA LEU A 28 16.93 1.72 -5.82
C LEU A 28 18.31 2.28 -5.44
N LYS A 29 19.37 1.53 -5.74
CA LYS A 29 20.76 1.94 -5.47
C LYS A 29 21.40 2.55 -6.71
N LEU A 30 22.05 3.69 -6.54
CA LEU A 30 22.67 4.49 -7.61
C LEU A 30 24.09 4.92 -7.22
N GLY A 31 24.96 5.11 -8.21
CA GLY A 31 26.33 5.60 -7.99
C GLY A 31 27.30 4.59 -7.37
N GLY A 32 28.51 5.05 -7.03
CA GLY A 32 29.63 4.18 -6.67
C GLY A 32 30.35 3.57 -7.88
N PHE A 33 31.46 2.86 -7.64
CA PHE A 33 32.36 2.35 -8.69
C PHE A 33 31.73 1.30 -9.62
N HIS A 34 30.69 0.60 -9.17
CA HIS A 34 30.11 -0.55 -9.89
C HIS A 34 28.60 -0.49 -10.11
N ARG A 35 27.92 0.63 -9.78
CA ARG A 35 26.46 0.74 -9.99
C ARG A 35 26.12 1.74 -11.07
N SER A 36 24.97 1.51 -11.68
CA SER A 36 24.40 2.46 -12.63
C SER A 36 24.17 3.81 -11.94
N ARG A 37 24.47 4.88 -12.67
CA ARG A 37 24.09 6.25 -12.29
C ARG A 37 22.67 6.58 -12.72
N VAL A 38 21.98 5.69 -13.42
CA VAL A 38 20.59 5.88 -13.86
C VAL A 38 19.77 4.68 -13.44
N GLY A 39 18.60 4.93 -12.86
CA GLY A 39 17.64 3.88 -12.54
C GLY A 39 16.21 4.36 -12.71
N CYS A 40 15.29 3.41 -12.65
CA CYS A 40 13.86 3.65 -12.81
C CYS A 40 13.10 2.89 -11.73
N LEU A 41 12.14 3.56 -11.11
CA LEU A 41 11.16 2.99 -10.20
C LEU A 41 9.80 2.99 -10.90
N THR A 42 9.07 1.89 -10.83
CA THR A 42 7.76 1.70 -11.45
C THR A 42 6.71 1.57 -10.36
N PHE A 43 5.64 2.36 -10.45
CA PHE A 43 4.51 2.26 -9.54
C PHE A 43 3.40 1.46 -10.20
N GLU A 44 2.83 0.52 -9.46
CA GLU A 44 1.61 -0.19 -9.83
C GLU A 44 0.40 0.74 -9.61
N TYR A 45 0.23 1.71 -10.52
CA TYR A 45 -0.82 2.70 -10.43
C TYR A 45 -2.15 2.16 -10.95
N LEU A 46 -3.07 1.89 -10.03
CA LEU A 46 -4.42 1.47 -10.36
C LEU A 46 -5.39 2.62 -10.13
N LYS A 47 -5.57 3.49 -11.13
CA LYS A 47 -6.64 4.50 -11.11
C LYS A 47 -8.00 3.78 -10.98
N PRO A 48 -8.80 4.07 -9.94
CA PRO A 48 -10.13 3.50 -9.86
C PRO A 48 -11.01 3.98 -11.03
N PRO A 49 -11.78 3.09 -11.68
CA PRO A 49 -12.54 3.44 -12.88
C PRO A 49 -13.62 4.50 -12.62
N ASN A 50 -14.17 4.53 -11.41
CA ASN A 50 -15.24 5.45 -10.99
C ASN A 50 -14.72 6.61 -10.13
N ALA A 51 -13.43 6.90 -10.19
CA ALA A 51 -12.82 7.97 -9.41
C ALA A 51 -11.99 8.93 -10.26
N LYS A 52 -12.02 10.20 -9.88
CA LYS A 52 -11.22 11.25 -10.50
C LYS A 52 -10.04 11.54 -9.59
N LEU A 53 -8.82 11.58 -10.14
CA LEU A 53 -7.67 12.08 -9.39
C LEU A 53 -7.95 13.54 -8.99
N LYS A 54 -7.64 13.91 -7.75
CA LYS A 54 -7.77 15.27 -7.22
C LYS A 54 -6.40 15.89 -6.96
N GLU A 55 -5.57 15.14 -6.22
CA GLU A 55 -4.22 15.55 -5.80
C GLU A 55 -3.31 14.33 -5.90
N ALA A 56 -2.05 14.56 -6.30
CA ALA A 56 -1.00 13.55 -6.31
C ALA A 56 0.31 14.17 -5.84
N THR A 57 0.86 13.65 -4.74
CA THR A 57 2.17 14.05 -4.22
C THR A 57 3.13 12.90 -4.40
N LEU A 58 4.25 13.16 -5.08
CA LEU A 58 5.40 12.26 -5.14
C LEU A 58 6.35 12.59 -3.99
N GLU A 59 6.62 11.61 -3.15
CA GLU A 59 7.67 11.66 -2.14
C GLU A 59 8.86 10.81 -2.60
N ILE A 60 10.07 11.30 -2.40
CA ILE A 60 11.30 10.53 -2.66
C ILE A 60 12.17 10.62 -1.42
N ALA A 61 12.39 9.49 -0.75
CA ALA A 61 13.31 9.36 0.36
C ALA A 61 14.62 8.75 -0.11
N MET A 62 15.73 9.42 0.15
CA MET A 62 17.04 9.05 -0.37
C MET A 62 18.11 9.17 0.72
N THR A 63 18.91 8.14 0.89
CA THR A 63 20.08 8.14 1.76
C THR A 63 21.33 8.38 0.91
N THR A 64 22.18 9.32 1.32
CA THR A 64 23.45 9.63 0.65
C THR A 64 24.60 9.59 1.63
N THR A 65 25.78 9.15 1.19
CA THR A 65 27.01 9.22 2.01
C THR A 65 27.70 10.59 1.93
N THR A 66 27.21 11.47 1.05
CA THR A 66 27.77 12.80 0.80
C THR A 66 26.80 13.88 1.26
N ASP A 67 27.38 15.02 1.66
CA ASP A 67 26.61 16.19 2.08
C ASP A 67 25.59 16.59 0.99
N PRO A 68 24.32 16.86 1.35
CA PRO A 68 23.26 17.19 0.41
C PRO A 68 23.58 18.34 -0.56
N SER A 69 24.42 19.30 -0.17
CA SER A 69 24.82 20.43 -1.03
C SER A 69 25.66 19.99 -2.25
N HIS A 70 26.33 18.83 -2.15
CA HIS A 70 27.14 18.22 -3.20
C HIS A 70 26.39 17.17 -4.02
N VAL A 71 25.18 16.80 -3.59
CA VAL A 71 24.35 15.87 -4.34
C VAL A 71 23.84 16.55 -5.62
N ARG A 72 23.90 15.79 -6.73
CA ARG A 72 23.38 16.19 -8.03
C ARG A 72 22.54 15.07 -8.60
N TRP A 73 21.30 15.39 -8.99
CA TRP A 73 20.40 14.43 -9.60
C TRP A 73 19.59 15.06 -10.74
N ARG A 74 18.95 14.22 -11.53
CA ARG A 74 17.90 14.63 -12.45
C ARG A 74 16.75 13.64 -12.32
N LEU A 75 15.55 14.18 -12.21
CA LEU A 75 14.34 13.40 -12.02
C LEU A 75 13.43 13.59 -13.22
N TRP A 76 12.88 12.47 -13.70
CA TRP A 76 11.78 12.47 -14.66
C TRP A 76 10.65 11.62 -14.12
N PHE A 77 9.44 12.16 -14.15
CA PHE A 77 8.23 11.46 -13.76
C PHE A 77 7.33 11.32 -14.98
N ASN A 78 7.04 10.08 -15.35
CA ASN A 78 6.33 9.73 -16.59
C ASN A 78 6.90 10.43 -17.84
N SER A 79 8.23 10.43 -17.94
CA SER A 79 9.04 11.12 -18.96
C SER A 79 8.96 12.66 -18.96
N PHE A 80 8.28 13.28 -18.01
CA PHE A 80 8.35 14.73 -17.78
C PHE A 80 9.50 15.07 -16.82
N PRO A 81 10.40 16.02 -17.16
CA PRO A 81 11.44 16.44 -16.24
C PRO A 81 10.84 17.15 -15.03
N LEU A 82 11.11 16.64 -13.82
CA LEU A 82 10.66 17.25 -12.57
C LEU A 82 11.65 18.31 -12.08
N THR A 83 12.91 17.92 -11.91
CA THR A 83 13.96 18.82 -11.43
C THR A 83 15.35 18.31 -11.78
N ARG A 84 16.32 19.22 -11.81
CA ARG A 84 17.77 18.93 -11.91
C ARG A 84 18.52 19.36 -10.64
N GLU A 85 17.81 19.91 -9.67
CA GLU A 85 18.37 20.42 -8.41
C GLU A 85 18.01 19.48 -7.26
N PHE A 86 18.99 19.18 -6.43
CA PHE A 86 18.78 18.43 -5.19
C PHE A 86 18.53 19.41 -4.04
N LYS A 87 17.25 19.64 -3.72
CA LYS A 87 16.80 20.52 -2.64
C LYS A 87 15.72 19.80 -1.81
N PRO A 88 16.10 18.80 -1.00
CA PRO A 88 15.14 18.08 -0.16
C PRO A 88 14.51 19.03 0.87
N GLN A 89 13.23 18.86 1.15
CA GLN A 89 12.52 19.60 2.20
C GLN A 89 12.87 19.09 3.59
N THR A 90 13.37 17.85 3.71
CA THR A 90 13.85 17.28 4.97
C THR A 90 15.23 16.69 4.76
N THR A 91 16.17 17.09 5.59
CA THR A 91 17.50 16.48 5.69
C THR A 91 17.75 16.16 7.16
N ILE A 92 18.14 14.92 7.43
CA ILE A 92 18.63 14.50 8.73
C ILE A 92 20.02 13.93 8.56
N GLU A 93 20.98 14.53 9.25
CA GLU A 93 22.31 13.97 9.40
C GLU A 93 22.25 12.74 10.30
N LEU A 94 22.59 11.58 9.74
CA LEU A 94 22.91 10.37 10.46
C LEU A 94 24.43 10.28 10.63
N LYS A 95 24.92 9.29 11.38
CA LYS A 95 26.36 9.20 11.72
C LYS A 95 27.31 9.33 10.52
N GLU A 96 27.01 8.63 9.42
CA GLU A 96 27.87 8.54 8.24
C GLU A 96 27.09 8.77 6.94
N GLU A 97 25.82 9.14 7.06
CA GLU A 97 24.88 9.24 5.94
C GLU A 97 23.90 10.38 6.19
N TYR A 98 23.27 10.88 5.13
CA TYR A 98 22.20 11.87 5.20
C TYR A 98 20.92 11.23 4.71
N PHE A 99 19.89 11.23 5.56
CA PHE A 99 18.54 10.90 5.14
C PHE A 99 17.87 12.16 4.58
N ASN A 100 17.52 12.12 3.31
CA ASN A 100 16.94 13.24 2.59
C ASN A 100 15.55 12.88 2.08
N LYS A 101 14.63 13.83 2.13
CA LYS A 101 13.28 13.65 1.61
C LYS A 101 12.86 14.83 0.75
N ALA A 102 12.48 14.52 -0.49
CA ALA A 102 11.96 15.48 -1.45
C ALA A 102 10.48 15.23 -1.73
N LEU A 103 9.68 16.29 -1.84
CA LEU A 103 8.27 16.26 -2.20
C LEU A 103 8.02 17.06 -3.47
N PHE A 104 7.18 16.51 -4.35
CA PHE A 104 6.75 17.14 -5.60
C PHE A 104 5.25 16.99 -5.77
N ASP A 105 4.57 18.07 -6.16
CA ASP A 105 3.21 17.97 -6.69
C ASP A 105 3.30 17.47 -8.13
N VAL A 106 2.77 16.26 -8.36
CA VAL A 106 2.75 15.61 -9.67
C VAL A 106 1.34 15.52 -10.25
N THR A 107 0.37 16.20 -9.62
CA THR A 107 -1.03 16.26 -10.07
C THR A 107 -1.15 16.70 -11.53
N PRO A 108 -0.49 17.78 -12.00
CA PRO A 108 -0.61 18.22 -13.39
C PRO A 108 -0.09 17.19 -14.40
N ILE A 109 0.95 16.43 -14.03
CA ILE A 109 1.56 15.43 -14.91
C ILE A 109 0.64 14.23 -15.09
N LEU A 110 -0.01 13.78 -14.01
CA LEU A 110 -0.97 12.68 -14.05
C LEU A 110 -2.29 13.07 -14.71
N TYR A 111 -2.66 14.35 -14.74
CA TYR A 111 -3.77 14.81 -15.58
C TYR A 111 -3.43 14.84 -17.06
N ALA A 112 -2.19 15.20 -17.42
CA ALA A 112 -1.78 15.31 -18.81
C ALA A 112 -1.64 13.95 -19.53
N ARG A 113 -1.38 12.87 -18.77
CA ARG A 113 -1.22 11.52 -19.32
C ARG A 113 -1.92 10.49 -18.44
N GLU A 114 -3.01 9.93 -18.94
CA GLU A 114 -3.57 8.71 -18.37
C GLU A 114 -2.70 7.52 -18.78
N THR A 115 -1.89 7.01 -17.86
CA THR A 115 -1.10 5.78 -18.05
C THR A 115 -1.39 4.81 -16.92
N GLU A 116 -1.43 3.50 -17.23
CA GLU A 116 -1.57 2.44 -16.21
C GLU A 116 -0.26 2.17 -15.48
N GLU A 117 0.88 2.49 -16.10
CA GLU A 117 2.20 2.38 -15.49
C GLU A 117 2.76 3.78 -15.26
N ILE A 118 3.15 4.09 -14.02
CA ILE A 118 3.82 5.34 -13.68
C ILE A 118 5.30 5.04 -13.43
N LYS A 119 6.19 5.85 -14.02
CA LYS A 119 7.64 5.67 -13.92
C LYS A 119 8.31 6.89 -13.31
N LEU A 120 9.23 6.67 -12.39
CA LEU A 120 10.17 7.66 -11.88
C LEU A 120 11.58 7.26 -12.32
N ALA A 121 12.13 7.98 -13.30
CA ALA A 121 13.51 7.83 -13.70
C ALA A 121 14.39 8.81 -12.94
N ILE A 122 15.52 8.31 -12.44
CA ILE A 122 16.45 9.05 -11.59
C ILE A 122 17.85 8.89 -12.19
N LYS A 123 18.50 10.01 -12.49
CA LYS A 123 19.93 10.05 -12.82
C LYS A 123 20.68 10.70 -11.66
N TYR A 124 21.64 9.99 -11.08
CA TYR A 124 22.50 10.44 -10.00
C TYR A 124 23.90 10.81 -10.54
N ASP A 125 24.16 12.11 -10.58
CA ASP A 125 25.42 12.69 -11.04
C ASP A 125 26.33 13.07 -9.85
N GLY A 126 25.89 12.83 -8.61
CA GLY A 126 26.64 13.16 -7.40
C GLY A 126 27.86 12.27 -7.13
N PRO A 127 28.73 12.66 -6.19
CA PRO A 127 29.80 11.84 -5.68
C PRO A 127 29.27 10.71 -4.78
N GLY A 128 29.99 9.59 -4.73
CA GLY A 128 29.68 8.47 -3.82
C GLY A 128 28.48 7.62 -4.22
N GLU A 129 27.93 6.92 -3.23
CA GLU A 129 26.74 6.07 -3.37
C GLU A 129 25.49 6.79 -2.87
N ALA A 130 24.37 6.47 -3.50
CA ALA A 130 23.05 6.87 -3.04
C ALA A 130 22.07 5.71 -3.09
N GLU A 131 21.15 5.69 -2.13
CA GLU A 131 20.04 4.75 -2.10
C GLU A 131 18.73 5.52 -2.02
N VAL A 132 17.90 5.41 -3.05
CA VAL A 132 16.50 5.80 -2.98
C VAL A 132 15.80 4.73 -2.17
N ASN A 133 15.60 4.98 -0.87
CA ASN A 133 15.02 4.02 0.07
C ASN A 133 13.58 3.66 -0.36
N HIS A 134 12.82 4.68 -0.76
CA HIS A 134 11.51 4.53 -1.39
C HIS A 134 11.15 5.81 -2.16
N ALA A 135 10.28 5.64 -3.14
CA ALA A 135 9.47 6.71 -3.67
C ALA A 135 8.00 6.34 -3.43
N ASN A 136 7.19 7.30 -2.98
CA ASN A 136 5.77 7.09 -2.68
C ASN A 136 4.92 8.03 -3.52
N LEU A 137 3.78 7.55 -3.99
CA LEU A 137 2.69 8.36 -4.50
C LEU A 137 1.58 8.40 -3.46
N VAL A 138 1.35 9.57 -2.88
CA VAL A 138 0.17 9.86 -2.08
C VAL A 138 -0.89 10.44 -3.00
N LEU A 139 -1.95 9.68 -3.22
CA LEU A 139 -2.98 9.97 -4.21
C LEU A 139 -4.30 10.25 -3.49
N VAL A 140 -4.96 11.32 -3.89
CA VAL A 140 -6.29 11.66 -3.42
C VAL A 140 -7.24 11.53 -4.59
N PHE A 141 -8.20 10.64 -4.48
CA PHE A 141 -9.23 10.44 -5.48
C PHE A 141 -10.55 11.01 -4.99
N GLU A 142 -11.31 11.65 -5.87
CA GLU A 142 -12.73 11.97 -5.67
C GLU A 142 -13.58 10.82 -6.19
N ALA A 143 -14.46 10.30 -5.34
CA ALA A 143 -15.36 9.20 -5.65
C ALA A 143 -16.66 9.35 -4.85
N LYS A 144 -17.80 9.18 -5.53
CA LYS A 144 -19.13 9.39 -4.91
C LYS A 144 -19.43 8.44 -3.76
N GLU A 145 -18.81 7.26 -3.77
CA GLU A 145 -19.07 6.17 -2.84
C GLU A 145 -18.03 6.09 -1.71
N ALA A 146 -17.22 7.13 -1.56
CA ALA A 146 -16.28 7.24 -0.47
C ALA A 146 -16.24 8.64 0.13
N LYS A 147 -15.91 8.69 1.41
CA LYS A 147 -15.59 9.92 2.12
C LYS A 147 -14.43 9.61 3.04
N SER A 148 -13.40 10.46 3.00
CA SER A 148 -12.22 10.34 3.84
C SER A 148 -11.89 11.68 4.47
N SER A 149 -11.52 11.65 5.75
CA SER A 149 -10.72 12.69 6.37
C SER A 149 -9.35 12.11 6.67
N TYR A 150 -8.29 12.84 6.40
CA TYR A 150 -6.94 12.32 6.60
C TYR A 150 -5.96 13.42 7.00
N THR A 151 -4.92 12.99 7.70
CA THR A 151 -3.73 13.79 7.99
C THR A 151 -2.52 13.00 7.55
N TYR A 152 -1.79 13.59 6.61
CA TYR A 152 -0.63 13.03 5.95
C TYR A 152 0.63 13.77 6.41
N PHE A 153 1.55 13.01 6.99
CA PHE A 153 2.86 13.42 7.41
C PHE A 153 3.95 12.86 6.50
N SER A 154 4.94 13.70 6.23
CA SER A 154 6.18 13.33 5.56
C SER A 154 7.37 13.93 6.31
N GLY A 155 8.50 13.23 6.29
CA GLY A 155 9.73 13.63 6.96
C GLY A 155 10.46 12.37 7.42
N ALA A 156 10.98 12.38 8.64
CA ALA A 156 11.48 11.17 9.28
C ALA A 156 11.28 11.20 10.80
N LEU A 157 10.77 10.10 11.33
CA LEU A 157 10.76 9.80 12.75
C LEU A 157 11.77 8.67 12.99
N ILE A 158 12.95 9.03 13.49
CA ILE A 158 14.06 8.14 13.78
C ILE A 158 14.02 7.75 15.24
N ILE A 159 13.86 6.46 15.50
CA ILE A 159 13.70 5.89 16.83
C ILE A 159 14.86 4.91 17.09
N PRO A 160 15.79 5.26 18.00
CA PRO A 160 16.83 4.34 18.43
C PRO A 160 16.25 3.02 18.96
N PRO A 161 17.04 1.93 18.95
CA PRO A 161 16.62 0.66 19.54
C PRO A 161 16.11 0.80 20.98
N ASN A 162 15.08 0.03 21.29
CA ASN A 162 14.47 -0.07 22.63
C ASN A 162 13.93 1.26 23.16
N ARG A 163 13.43 2.12 22.27
CA ARG A 163 12.78 3.39 22.61
C ARG A 163 11.42 3.50 21.94
N SER A 164 10.61 4.42 22.46
CA SER A 164 9.36 4.83 21.82
C SER A 164 9.31 6.34 21.63
N SER A 165 8.54 6.76 20.64
CA SER A 165 8.21 8.17 20.40
C SER A 165 6.70 8.32 20.34
N ARG A 166 6.20 9.44 20.89
CA ARG A 166 4.78 9.80 20.86
C ARG A 166 4.58 11.11 20.13
N PHE A 167 3.50 11.19 19.37
CA PHE A 167 3.08 12.43 18.71
C PHE A 167 1.57 12.43 18.50
N ASN A 168 1.00 13.62 18.36
CA ASN A 168 -0.44 13.81 18.20
C ASN A 168 -0.81 14.00 16.73
N VAL A 169 -1.88 13.33 16.30
CA VAL A 169 -2.41 13.42 14.94
C VAL A 169 -3.84 13.98 14.99
N PRO A 170 -4.03 15.25 14.59
CA PRO A 170 -5.36 15.81 14.49
C PRO A 170 -6.07 15.20 13.29
N LEU A 171 -7.34 14.82 13.39
CA LEU A 171 -8.08 14.12 12.33
C LEU A 171 -9.57 14.49 12.40
N GLY A 172 -10.22 14.73 11.26
CA GLY A 172 -11.68 14.79 11.24
C GLY A 172 -12.25 13.36 11.33
N VAL A 173 -13.09 13.06 12.31
CA VAL A 173 -13.67 11.71 12.43
C VAL A 173 -14.95 11.63 11.62
N ILE A 174 -15.00 10.74 10.61
CA ILE A 174 -16.22 10.40 9.87
C ILE A 174 -17.05 9.38 10.65
N ASP A 175 -16.37 8.36 11.16
CA ASP A 175 -16.91 7.29 12.00
C ASP A 175 -15.79 6.77 12.90
N GLU A 176 -16.08 6.50 14.17
CA GLU A 176 -15.05 6.18 15.17
C GLU A 176 -14.27 4.90 14.85
N PHE A 177 -14.88 3.92 14.18
CA PHE A 177 -14.25 2.63 13.83
C PHE A 177 -13.80 2.56 12.37
N SER A 178 -13.81 3.69 11.66
CA SER A 178 -13.38 3.79 10.27
C SER A 178 -11.91 4.23 10.11
N GLY A 179 -11.14 4.16 11.18
CA GLY A 179 -9.74 4.58 11.18
C GLY A 179 -8.86 3.68 10.33
N GLU A 180 -7.91 4.30 9.64
CA GLU A 180 -6.96 3.64 8.76
C GLU A 180 -5.57 4.26 8.91
N LEU A 181 -4.58 3.40 9.05
CA LEU A 181 -3.18 3.78 9.10
C LEU A 181 -2.49 3.30 7.84
N LYS A 182 -1.78 4.19 7.15
CA LYS A 182 -0.82 3.88 6.10
C LYS A 182 0.53 4.47 6.47
N ALA A 183 1.60 3.69 6.52
CA ALA A 183 2.92 4.19 6.87
C ALA A 183 4.05 3.44 6.15
N ILE A 184 5.18 4.12 5.97
CA ILE A 184 6.41 3.53 5.43
C ILE A 184 7.47 3.50 6.52
N ALA A 185 7.87 2.29 6.90
CA ALA A 185 8.91 2.03 7.87
C ALA A 185 10.19 1.54 7.18
N LEU A 186 11.33 2.05 7.63
CA LEU A 186 12.66 1.66 7.18
C LEU A 186 13.48 1.17 8.37
N THR A 187 14.18 0.05 8.20
CA THR A 187 15.22 -0.40 9.14
C THR A 187 16.28 -1.22 8.44
N LYS A 188 17.52 -1.14 8.89
CA LYS A 188 18.63 -1.93 8.35
C LYS A 188 18.88 -3.23 9.14
N SER A 189 18.02 -3.58 10.10
CA SER A 189 18.20 -4.75 10.97
C SER A 189 17.00 -5.70 10.96
N LYS A 190 17.25 -6.97 10.57
CA LYS A 190 16.22 -8.04 10.56
C LYS A 190 15.74 -8.44 11.96
N TYR A 191 16.44 -8.01 13.00
CA TYR A 191 16.10 -8.28 14.41
C TYR A 191 15.28 -7.16 15.04
N SER A 192 15.01 -6.09 14.29
CA SER A 192 14.14 -5.00 14.71
C SER A 192 12.67 -5.43 14.65
N SER A 193 11.95 -5.07 15.70
CA SER A 193 10.50 -5.10 15.75
C SER A 193 9.94 -3.69 15.90
N ALA A 194 8.77 -3.45 15.32
CA ALA A 194 8.03 -2.21 15.49
C ALA A 194 6.63 -2.50 16.01
N THR A 195 6.19 -1.69 16.96
CA THR A 195 4.79 -1.63 17.40
C THR A 195 4.28 -0.21 17.19
N ILE A 196 3.09 -0.09 16.61
CA ILE A 196 2.37 1.18 16.55
C ILE A 196 1.09 1.03 17.37
N SER A 197 0.88 1.98 18.28
CA SER A 197 -0.33 2.11 19.09
C SER A 197 -0.99 3.44 18.80
N ILE A 198 -2.33 3.45 18.74
CA ILE A 198 -3.15 4.64 18.55
C ILE A 198 -4.14 4.71 19.71
N ASN A 199 -4.16 5.83 20.42
CA ASN A 199 -5.00 6.04 21.60
C ASN A 199 -4.83 4.94 22.66
N GLY A 200 -3.59 4.45 22.84
CA GLY A 200 -3.25 3.35 23.75
C GLY A 200 -3.57 1.94 23.24
N ALA A 201 -4.34 1.79 22.16
CA ALA A 201 -4.62 0.49 21.54
C ALA A 201 -3.53 0.13 20.54
N LYS A 202 -2.97 -1.08 20.66
CA LYS A 202 -1.98 -1.60 19.71
C LYS A 202 -2.66 -1.93 18.38
N VAL A 203 -2.28 -1.24 17.31
CA VAL A 203 -2.87 -1.40 15.96
C VAL A 203 -1.98 -2.19 15.00
N PHE A 204 -0.67 -2.18 15.23
CA PHE A 204 0.29 -2.88 14.39
C PHE A 204 1.42 -3.49 15.23
N SER A 205 1.92 -4.64 14.79
CA SER A 205 3.11 -5.30 15.32
C SER A 205 3.81 -6.03 14.21
N LEU A 206 5.12 -5.83 14.08
CA LEU A 206 5.96 -6.69 13.26
C LEU A 206 7.20 -7.08 14.05
N ASN A 207 7.50 -8.38 14.09
CA ASN A 207 8.60 -8.93 14.87
C ASN A 207 9.92 -8.99 14.09
N THR A 208 9.85 -8.93 12.76
CA THR A 208 10.99 -8.90 11.86
C THR A 208 10.68 -7.94 10.71
N LEU A 209 11.34 -6.79 10.71
CA LEU A 209 11.22 -5.82 9.63
C LEU A 209 12.29 -6.07 8.56
N SER A 210 11.91 -5.95 7.30
CA SER A 210 12.86 -5.84 6.18
C SER A 210 13.35 -4.40 6.01
N SER A 211 14.13 -4.15 4.95
CA SER A 211 14.69 -2.82 4.65
C SER A 211 13.62 -1.74 4.43
N LEU A 212 12.47 -2.13 3.90
CA LEU A 212 11.34 -1.27 3.56
C LEU A 212 10.05 -2.03 3.85
N GLU A 213 9.23 -1.49 4.73
CA GLU A 213 7.96 -2.09 5.14
C GLU A 213 6.82 -1.11 4.91
N GLU A 214 5.83 -1.55 4.12
CA GLU A 214 4.58 -0.84 3.94
C GLU A 214 3.55 -1.33 4.96
N ILE A 215 3.14 -0.42 5.83
CA ILE A 215 2.19 -0.70 6.90
C ILE A 215 0.83 -0.20 6.45
N GLN A 216 -0.14 -1.09 6.34
CA GLN A 216 -1.54 -0.74 6.13
C GLN A 216 -2.42 -1.47 7.15
N VAL A 217 -3.17 -0.70 7.94
CA VAL A 217 -4.10 -1.22 8.95
C VAL A 217 -5.44 -0.50 8.81
N GLU A 218 -6.54 -1.25 8.88
CA GLU A 218 -7.91 -0.73 8.81
C GLU A 218 -8.69 -1.03 10.10
N ASN A 219 -9.87 -0.41 10.25
CA ASN A 219 -10.79 -0.58 11.37
C ASN A 219 -10.22 -0.15 12.73
N ILE A 220 -9.47 0.95 12.73
CA ILE A 220 -8.85 1.53 13.91
C ILE A 220 -9.84 2.47 14.60
N MET A 221 -9.87 2.44 15.93
CA MET A 221 -10.59 3.44 16.71
C MET A 221 -9.87 4.80 16.67
N VAL A 222 -10.51 5.81 16.09
CA VAL A 222 -9.95 7.16 15.92
C VAL A 222 -10.80 8.24 16.57
N ARG A 223 -10.13 9.32 16.99
CA ARG A 223 -10.67 10.49 17.69
C ARG A 223 -10.27 11.77 16.95
N GLN A 224 -10.77 12.93 17.38
CA GLN A 224 -10.41 14.22 16.77
C GLN A 224 -8.91 14.56 16.93
N ASN A 225 -8.31 14.10 18.03
CA ASN A 225 -6.89 14.16 18.27
C ASN A 225 -6.42 12.79 18.74
N ASN A 226 -5.52 12.16 17.99
CA ASN A 226 -5.06 10.81 18.24
C ASN A 226 -3.64 10.83 18.76
N GLU A 227 -3.40 10.23 19.92
CA GLU A 227 -2.04 9.97 20.37
C GLU A 227 -1.52 8.73 19.63
N VAL A 228 -0.42 8.90 18.90
CA VAL A 228 0.28 7.81 18.22
C VAL A 228 1.57 7.53 18.98
N GLU A 229 1.77 6.28 19.37
CA GLU A 229 3.04 5.79 19.90
C GLU A 229 3.67 4.81 18.93
N VAL A 230 4.92 5.06 18.55
CA VAL A 230 5.74 4.14 17.78
C VAL A 230 6.86 3.64 18.68
N ARG A 231 6.97 2.33 18.83
CA ARG A 231 7.98 1.67 19.66
C ARG A 231 8.85 0.77 18.79
N HIS A 232 10.16 0.87 18.99
CA HIS A 232 11.16 0.05 18.32
C HIS A 232 11.89 -0.80 19.35
N GLU A 233 11.97 -2.11 19.10
CA GLU A 233 12.73 -3.03 19.94
C GLU A 233 13.68 -3.87 19.08
N ILE A 234 14.76 -4.35 19.69
CA ILE A 234 15.67 -5.31 19.06
C ILE A 234 15.69 -6.58 19.91
N SER A 235 15.33 -7.70 19.28
CA SER A 235 15.15 -8.99 19.95
C SER A 235 16.46 -9.70 20.33
N LYS A 236 17.62 -9.28 19.78
CA LYS A 236 18.92 -9.94 19.97
C LYS A 236 19.99 -8.95 20.43
N GLU A 237 20.60 -9.20 21.58
CA GLU A 237 21.58 -8.28 22.21
C GLU A 237 22.77 -7.93 21.32
N ASN A 238 23.25 -8.92 20.54
CA ASN A 238 24.40 -8.79 19.63
C ASN A 238 24.01 -8.40 18.19
N ALA A 239 22.76 -8.03 17.94
CA ALA A 239 22.36 -7.55 16.62
C ALA A 239 22.87 -6.13 16.36
N ILE A 240 22.97 -5.79 15.06
CA ILE A 240 23.28 -4.41 14.65
C ILE A 240 22.15 -3.49 15.13
N LYS A 241 22.54 -2.47 15.89
CA LYS A 241 21.67 -1.51 16.57
C LYS A 241 21.37 -0.31 15.67
N GLU A 242 20.67 -0.57 14.59
CA GLU A 242 20.19 0.46 13.65
C GLU A 242 18.85 1.04 14.10
N PRO A 243 18.58 2.33 13.89
CA PRO A 243 17.29 2.92 14.25
C PRO A 243 16.17 2.50 13.30
N LEU A 244 14.95 2.54 13.81
CA LEU A 244 13.72 2.51 13.00
C LEU A 244 13.46 3.91 12.46
N ASN A 245 13.12 4.04 11.18
CA ASN A 245 12.70 5.30 10.58
C ASN A 245 11.28 5.18 10.01
N ILE A 246 10.32 5.90 10.59
CA ILE A 246 9.00 6.10 9.97
C ILE A 246 9.09 7.33 9.06
N SER A 247 9.06 7.10 7.76
CA SER A 247 9.27 8.14 6.76
C SER A 247 7.97 8.82 6.34
N THR A 248 6.94 8.02 6.04
CA THR A 248 5.62 8.51 5.64
C THR A 248 4.59 7.95 6.62
N PHE A 249 3.64 8.78 7.04
CA PHE A 249 2.59 8.38 7.97
C PHE A 249 1.28 9.08 7.60
N ILE A 250 0.23 8.32 7.35
CA ILE A 250 -1.11 8.81 7.04
C ILE A 250 -2.07 8.14 8.01
N LEU A 251 -2.77 8.95 8.81
CA LEU A 251 -3.93 8.49 9.54
C LEU A 251 -5.17 9.06 8.86
N ALA A 252 -6.13 8.19 8.55
CA ALA A 252 -7.38 8.56 7.93
C ALA A 252 -8.58 7.99 8.70
N SER A 253 -9.73 8.63 8.55
CA SER A 253 -11.05 8.08 8.87
C SER A 253 -11.78 7.99 7.55
N THR A 254 -12.05 6.77 7.06
CA THR A 254 -12.51 6.53 5.70
C THR A 254 -13.73 5.63 5.69
N LYS A 255 -14.82 6.12 5.10
CA LYS A 255 -16.04 5.35 4.87
C LYS A 255 -16.19 5.10 3.37
N ILE A 256 -16.28 3.83 2.98
CA ILE A 256 -16.51 3.41 1.59
C ILE A 256 -17.78 2.58 1.54
N LEU A 257 -18.65 2.82 0.56
CA LEU A 257 -19.76 1.91 0.25
C LEU A 257 -19.17 0.66 -0.41
N ARG A 258 -19.17 -0.45 0.33
CA ARG A 258 -18.46 -1.67 -0.08
C ARG A 258 -19.39 -2.68 -0.78
N PRO A 259 -18.98 -3.25 -1.92
CA PRO A 259 -19.53 -4.52 -2.40
C PRO A 259 -19.12 -5.66 -1.47
N TYR A 260 -19.93 -6.71 -1.40
CA TYR A 260 -19.59 -7.92 -0.68
C TYR A 260 -20.11 -9.13 -1.46
N ILE A 261 -19.20 -9.90 -2.08
CA ILE A 261 -19.56 -10.95 -3.03
C ILE A 261 -19.45 -12.32 -2.37
N LYS A 262 -20.60 -12.94 -2.08
CA LYS A 262 -20.69 -14.29 -1.49
C LYS A 262 -20.84 -15.36 -2.55
N ILE A 263 -20.18 -16.48 -2.31
CA ILE A 263 -20.46 -17.74 -3.01
C ILE A 263 -21.60 -18.45 -2.27
N LYS A 264 -22.81 -18.40 -2.84
CA LYS A 264 -24.02 -18.97 -2.21
C LYS A 264 -24.11 -20.48 -2.36
N ASN A 265 -23.80 -20.99 -3.55
CA ASN A 265 -23.87 -22.42 -3.84
C ASN A 265 -22.90 -22.77 -4.98
N VAL A 266 -22.42 -24.01 -4.97
CA VAL A 266 -21.60 -24.57 -6.06
C VAL A 266 -22.06 -25.99 -6.31
N LYS A 267 -22.43 -26.30 -7.56
CA LYS A 267 -22.77 -27.65 -7.99
C LYS A 267 -21.76 -28.13 -9.01
N VAL A 268 -21.32 -29.37 -8.87
CA VAL A 268 -20.48 -30.02 -9.88
C VAL A 268 -21.38 -30.76 -10.85
N VAL A 269 -21.34 -30.36 -12.12
CA VAL A 269 -22.04 -31.07 -13.19
C VAL A 269 -21.01 -31.82 -14.00
N SER A 270 -21.07 -33.15 -13.92
CA SER A 270 -20.11 -34.05 -14.56
C SER A 270 -20.76 -35.05 -15.51
N LYS A 271 -21.85 -34.66 -16.16
CA LYS A 271 -22.62 -35.54 -17.06
C LYS A 271 -22.01 -35.67 -18.47
N GLU A 272 -20.99 -34.87 -18.83
CA GLU A 272 -20.38 -34.85 -20.16
C GLU A 272 -18.84 -34.98 -20.11
N LYS A 273 -18.19 -35.10 -21.29
CA LYS A 273 -16.73 -35.22 -21.46
C LYS A 273 -15.93 -34.07 -20.82
N GLU A 274 -16.58 -32.95 -20.48
CA GLU A 274 -16.00 -31.79 -19.80
C GLU A 274 -16.79 -31.47 -18.50
N PRO A 275 -16.19 -31.62 -17.31
CA PRO A 275 -16.87 -31.24 -16.08
C PRO A 275 -16.91 -29.73 -15.91
N LYS A 276 -18.02 -29.24 -15.35
CA LYS A 276 -18.23 -27.81 -15.06
C LYS A 276 -18.75 -27.58 -13.65
N LEU A 277 -18.41 -26.43 -13.10
CA LEU A 277 -18.96 -25.91 -11.85
C LEU A 277 -20.09 -24.94 -12.18
N ILE A 278 -21.26 -25.14 -11.59
CA ILE A 278 -22.36 -24.18 -11.60
C ILE A 278 -22.31 -23.42 -10.28
N ILE A 279 -21.94 -22.15 -10.34
CA ILE A 279 -21.61 -21.32 -9.19
C ILE A 279 -22.63 -20.20 -9.10
N LYS A 280 -23.32 -20.11 -7.95
CA LYS A 280 -24.25 -19.02 -7.67
C LYS A 280 -23.58 -17.97 -6.79
N LEU A 281 -23.37 -16.79 -7.35
CA LEU A 281 -22.84 -15.62 -6.64
C LEU A 281 -23.96 -14.65 -6.26
N ILE A 282 -23.79 -13.94 -5.16
CA ILE A 282 -24.65 -12.82 -4.75
C ILE A 282 -23.81 -11.66 -4.24
N ASN A 283 -24.20 -10.43 -4.57
CA ASN A 283 -23.66 -9.26 -3.89
C ASN A 283 -24.55 -8.88 -2.70
N THR A 284 -24.11 -9.17 -1.48
CA THR A 284 -24.80 -8.76 -0.24
C THR A 284 -24.32 -7.41 0.29
N GLY A 285 -23.41 -6.74 -0.43
CA GLY A 285 -22.95 -5.40 -0.09
C GLY A 285 -23.92 -4.32 -0.53
N ILE A 286 -23.51 -3.07 -0.31
CA ILE A 286 -24.33 -1.88 -0.59
C ILE A 286 -23.86 -1.11 -1.85
N SER A 287 -22.84 -1.63 -2.53
CA SER A 287 -22.27 -1.04 -3.74
C SER A 287 -21.93 -2.13 -4.76
N CYS A 288 -21.76 -1.70 -6.00
CA CYS A 288 -21.18 -2.47 -7.10
C CYS A 288 -19.64 -2.60 -6.96
N PRO A 289 -19.05 -3.77 -7.30
CA PRO A 289 -17.60 -3.89 -7.47
C PRO A 289 -17.13 -3.19 -8.75
N ASP A 290 -15.93 -2.60 -8.69
CA ASP A 290 -15.31 -1.94 -9.85
C ASP A 290 -14.70 -2.97 -10.81
N LYS A 291 -14.11 -4.03 -10.28
CA LYS A 291 -13.68 -5.23 -10.99
C LYS A 291 -14.08 -6.46 -10.19
N LEU A 292 -14.48 -7.54 -10.86
CA LEU A 292 -14.84 -8.81 -10.23
C LEU A 292 -14.24 -9.98 -11.02
N TRP A 293 -13.61 -10.90 -10.30
CA TRP A 293 -13.00 -12.11 -10.82
C TRP A 293 -13.46 -13.30 -10.01
N LEU A 294 -13.59 -14.43 -10.70
CA LEU A 294 -13.80 -15.74 -10.11
C LEU A 294 -12.60 -16.62 -10.48
N LEU A 295 -11.94 -17.15 -9.47
CA LEU A 295 -10.73 -17.96 -9.59
C LEU A 295 -11.02 -19.37 -9.10
N LEU A 296 -10.58 -20.36 -9.87
CA LEU A 296 -10.48 -21.75 -9.42
C LEU A 296 -9.02 -22.01 -9.08
N ILE A 297 -8.76 -22.47 -7.86
CA ILE A 297 -7.43 -22.68 -7.30
C ILE A 297 -7.26 -24.16 -6.95
N ASP A 298 -6.17 -24.77 -7.39
CA ASP A 298 -5.72 -26.11 -7.00
C ASP A 298 -4.42 -25.97 -6.21
N THR A 299 -4.43 -26.32 -4.92
CA THR A 299 -3.24 -26.29 -4.03
C THR A 299 -2.41 -24.99 -4.12
N GLY A 300 -3.09 -23.85 -4.28
CA GLY A 300 -2.48 -22.51 -4.38
C GLY A 300 -2.19 -22.03 -5.80
N ILE A 301 -2.36 -22.89 -6.81
CA ILE A 301 -2.18 -22.55 -8.22
C ILE A 301 -3.52 -22.18 -8.85
N ILE A 302 -3.59 -21.02 -9.50
CA ILE A 302 -4.78 -20.60 -10.26
C ILE A 302 -4.88 -21.46 -11.53
N VAL A 303 -5.88 -22.34 -11.58
CA VAL A 303 -6.11 -23.26 -12.72
C VAL A 303 -7.16 -22.74 -13.70
N ASN A 304 -8.04 -21.85 -13.25
CA ASN A 304 -8.97 -21.11 -14.12
C ASN A 304 -9.23 -19.72 -13.55
N ARG A 305 -9.41 -18.73 -14.43
CA ARG A 305 -9.78 -17.35 -14.09
C ARG A 305 -10.88 -16.87 -15.03
N LEU A 306 -11.93 -16.29 -14.46
CA LEU A 306 -13.03 -15.70 -15.22
C LEU A 306 -13.27 -14.28 -14.73
N LYS A 307 -13.18 -13.30 -15.64
CA LYS A 307 -13.60 -11.93 -15.38
C LYS A 307 -15.12 -11.88 -15.46
N LEU A 308 -15.76 -11.34 -14.44
CA LEU A 308 -17.21 -11.24 -14.37
C LEU A 308 -17.66 -9.79 -14.60
N PRO A 309 -18.87 -9.58 -15.15
CA PRO A 309 -19.47 -8.26 -15.15
C PRO A 309 -19.76 -7.80 -13.73
N CYS A 310 -19.98 -6.51 -13.57
CA CYS A 310 -20.45 -5.94 -12.32
C CYS A 310 -21.71 -6.69 -11.81
N LEU A 311 -21.78 -6.87 -10.49
CA LEU A 311 -22.90 -7.49 -9.79
C LEU A 311 -23.51 -6.45 -8.84
N LYS A 312 -24.73 -5.98 -9.12
CA LYS A 312 -25.38 -4.92 -8.34
C LYS A 312 -25.75 -5.41 -6.93
N PRO A 313 -25.92 -4.51 -5.94
CA PRO A 313 -26.44 -4.88 -4.63
C PRO A 313 -27.72 -5.71 -4.73
N GLY A 314 -27.75 -6.85 -4.04
CA GLY A 314 -28.85 -7.81 -4.05
C GLY A 314 -28.93 -8.71 -5.29
N GLU A 315 -28.17 -8.43 -6.35
CA GLU A 315 -28.17 -9.23 -7.58
C GLU A 315 -27.53 -10.60 -7.34
N GLU A 316 -28.19 -11.64 -7.86
CA GLU A 316 -27.66 -13.00 -7.93
C GLU A 316 -27.32 -13.35 -9.37
N ARG A 317 -26.22 -14.08 -9.56
CA ARG A 317 -25.84 -14.57 -10.89
C ARG A 317 -25.32 -16.00 -10.80
N GLU A 318 -25.85 -16.83 -11.68
CA GLU A 318 -25.35 -18.18 -11.90
C GLU A 318 -24.29 -18.16 -13.00
N ILE A 319 -23.18 -18.84 -12.76
CA ILE A 319 -21.99 -18.84 -13.62
C ILE A 319 -21.55 -20.27 -13.83
N GLU A 320 -21.30 -20.61 -15.09
CA GLU A 320 -20.67 -21.87 -15.45
C GLU A 320 -19.15 -21.68 -15.55
N LEU A 321 -18.38 -22.49 -14.82
CA LEU A 321 -16.93 -22.48 -14.86
C LEU A 321 -16.41 -23.86 -15.26
N PRO A 322 -15.93 -24.05 -16.50
CA PRO A 322 -15.38 -25.33 -16.95
C PRO A 322 -14.03 -25.62 -16.28
N PHE A 323 -13.72 -26.90 -16.07
CA PHE A 323 -12.42 -27.31 -15.54
C PHE A 323 -11.97 -28.66 -16.11
N LYS A 324 -10.66 -28.94 -16.05
CA LYS A 324 -10.08 -30.17 -16.61
C LYS A 324 -10.56 -31.40 -15.84
N THR A 325 -10.90 -32.48 -16.54
CA THR A 325 -11.39 -33.74 -15.96
C THR A 325 -10.45 -34.35 -14.91
N GLN A 326 -9.14 -34.16 -15.07
CA GLN A 326 -8.12 -34.62 -14.12
C GLN A 326 -8.27 -34.00 -12.72
N LEU A 327 -8.81 -32.77 -12.63
CA LEU A 327 -9.03 -32.08 -11.36
C LEU A 327 -10.25 -32.64 -10.60
N LYS A 328 -11.09 -33.45 -11.24
CA LYS A 328 -12.28 -34.08 -10.61
C LYS A 328 -11.88 -35.01 -9.46
N VAL A 329 -10.81 -35.79 -9.62
CA VAL A 329 -10.30 -36.72 -8.59
C VAL A 329 -9.73 -35.94 -7.39
N ARG A 330 -9.31 -34.69 -7.62
CA ARG A 330 -8.74 -33.78 -6.63
C ARG A 330 -9.72 -32.68 -6.20
N GLN A 331 -11.02 -32.88 -6.39
CA GLN A 331 -12.02 -31.85 -6.09
C GLN A 331 -11.94 -31.35 -4.64
N HIS A 332 -11.54 -32.20 -3.69
CA HIS A 332 -11.37 -31.84 -2.29
C HIS A 332 -10.21 -30.86 -2.02
N LEU A 333 -9.27 -30.72 -2.97
CA LEU A 333 -8.15 -29.79 -2.92
C LEU A 333 -8.44 -28.47 -3.65
N LEU A 334 -9.58 -28.39 -4.34
CA LEU A 334 -9.98 -27.21 -5.08
C LEU A 334 -10.66 -26.19 -4.18
N SER A 335 -10.35 -24.91 -4.41
CA SER A 335 -11.08 -23.78 -3.84
C SER A 335 -11.53 -22.81 -4.92
N LEU A 336 -12.67 -22.19 -4.66
CA LEU A 336 -13.18 -21.08 -5.44
C LEU A 336 -12.93 -19.80 -4.67
N ARG A 337 -12.32 -18.82 -5.32
CA ARG A 337 -12.08 -17.50 -4.76
C ARG A 337 -12.72 -16.43 -5.64
N THR A 338 -13.62 -15.65 -5.06
CA THR A 338 -14.03 -14.38 -5.67
C THR A 338 -13.03 -13.32 -5.26
N VAL A 339 -12.55 -12.52 -6.22
CA VAL A 339 -11.67 -11.38 -5.99
C VAL A 339 -12.31 -10.17 -6.62
N TRP A 340 -12.50 -9.11 -5.85
CA TRP A 340 -13.09 -7.88 -6.35
C TRP A 340 -12.36 -6.65 -5.85
N THR A 341 -12.47 -5.57 -6.61
CA THR A 341 -11.91 -4.28 -6.23
C THR A 341 -13.02 -3.28 -5.94
N LYS A 342 -12.74 -2.40 -4.99
CA LYS A 342 -13.49 -1.17 -4.81
C LYS A 342 -12.50 -0.05 -4.52
N LEU A 343 -12.48 0.95 -5.38
CA LEU A 343 -11.47 1.99 -5.36
C LEU A 343 -10.05 1.39 -5.38
N SER A 344 -9.10 1.89 -4.57
CA SER A 344 -7.74 1.34 -4.50
C SER A 344 -7.63 0.02 -3.73
N ARG A 345 -8.75 -0.60 -3.32
CA ARG A 345 -8.74 -1.77 -2.43
C ARG A 345 -9.15 -3.05 -3.12
N VAL A 346 -8.52 -4.14 -2.71
CA VAL A 346 -8.79 -5.50 -3.17
C VAL A 346 -9.38 -6.30 -2.01
N TYR A 347 -10.44 -7.04 -2.32
CA TYR A 347 -11.13 -7.91 -1.39
C TYR A 347 -11.25 -9.30 -2.00
N SER A 348 -11.38 -10.31 -1.15
CA SER A 348 -11.61 -11.67 -1.61
C SER A 348 -12.41 -12.48 -0.61
N GLU A 349 -13.17 -13.44 -1.13
CA GLU A 349 -13.82 -14.50 -0.35
C GLU A 349 -13.46 -15.85 -0.97
N GLU A 350 -13.15 -16.84 -0.15
CA GLU A 350 -12.75 -18.17 -0.61
C GLU A 350 -13.57 -19.27 0.05
N VAL A 351 -14.01 -20.24 -0.76
CA VAL A 351 -14.72 -21.43 -0.32
C VAL A 351 -14.04 -22.66 -0.89
N ARG A 352 -13.69 -23.63 -0.02
CA ARG A 352 -13.22 -24.95 -0.44
C ARG A 352 -14.39 -25.79 -0.91
N LEU A 353 -14.21 -26.53 -2.01
CA LEU A 353 -15.28 -27.36 -2.58
C LEU A 353 -15.70 -28.54 -1.68
N THR A 354 -14.95 -28.86 -0.62
CA THR A 354 -15.32 -29.88 0.37
C THR A 354 -16.50 -29.50 1.26
N LYS A 355 -16.80 -28.20 1.40
CA LYS A 355 -17.87 -27.70 2.28
C LYS A 355 -19.23 -27.58 1.59
N ILE A 356 -19.35 -28.06 0.36
CA ILE A 356 -20.50 -27.75 -0.49
C ILE A 356 -21.31 -29.03 -0.71
N ILE A 357 -22.56 -28.97 -0.23
CA ILE A 357 -23.51 -30.09 -0.26
C ILE A 357 -23.79 -30.42 -1.72
N THR A 358 -23.30 -31.58 -2.15
CA THR A 358 -23.74 -32.26 -3.36
C THR A 358 -25.17 -32.72 -3.14
N SER A 359 -26.14 -32.03 -3.76
CA SER A 359 -27.51 -32.54 -3.93
C SER A 359 -27.60 -33.34 -5.21
#